data_AF-A0A093Z112-F1
#
_entry.id   AF-A0A093Z112-F1
#
_cell.length_a   1.000
_cell.length_b   1.000
_cell.length_c   1.000
_cell.angle_alpha   90.00
_cell.angle_beta   90.00
_cell.angle_gamma   90.00
#
_symmetry.space_group_name_H-M   'P 1'
#
loop_
_entity.id
_entity.type
_entity.pdbx_description
1 polymer ?
#
loop_
_entity_poly.entity_id
_entity_poly.type
_entity_poly.pdbx_seq_one_letter_code
_entity_poly.pdbx_strand_id
1 'polypeptide(L)'
;MTSLDVRDMLDLPNSAGPRPAKKQKITNARPNLKGLQREVQSLGGDNPISIVPAVPQFKKRRLVSRKPAAKWELKPFRNSARDDDMTLKHWRRKVEVPPKQEPQEGEGGEAAESEVKEEVDDSAFAKFNVQVNIPKYDDEQYEAKLKNEDWTKEETDYLMQTARDFDLRWPLVWDRYEYQPTPPPSTEDAADSTALVPELKTRTLEDLKARYYDVAAKMMSVHRPVQFMSQVEFSLHQLMSSFNPVQEALRKRFAENAMSRSSEERREEESLLIELKRIMARSERLNEERKDL
;
A
#
# COMPACT_ATOMS: atom_id res chain seq x y z
N MET A 1 25.25 -25.20 -28.17
CA MET A 1 24.86 -23.91 -28.77
C MET A 1 25.18 -22.83 -27.77
N THR A 2 26.03 -21.89 -28.16
CA THR A 2 26.46 -20.81 -27.26
C THR A 2 25.41 -19.70 -27.26
N SER A 3 25.38 -18.86 -26.24
CA SER A 3 24.44 -17.72 -26.16
C SER A 3 24.67 -16.65 -27.23
N LEU A 4 25.70 -16.82 -28.06
CA LEU A 4 25.97 -16.03 -29.26
C LEU A 4 25.18 -16.59 -30.45
N ASP A 5 25.20 -17.91 -30.67
CA ASP A 5 24.47 -18.57 -31.76
C ASP A 5 22.96 -18.32 -31.70
N VAL A 6 22.38 -18.29 -30.49
CA VAL A 6 20.94 -18.07 -30.29
C VAL A 6 20.54 -16.60 -30.54
N ARG A 7 21.46 -15.66 -30.35
CA ARG A 7 21.18 -14.23 -30.60
C ARG A 7 21.26 -13.88 -32.08
N ASP A 8 22.17 -14.54 -32.80
CA ASP A 8 22.34 -14.38 -34.25
C ASP A 8 21.15 -14.95 -35.02
N MET A 9 20.55 -16.05 -34.53
CA MET A 9 19.30 -16.57 -35.10
C MET A 9 18.07 -15.68 -34.88
N LEU A 10 18.14 -14.68 -33.99
CA LEU A 10 16.99 -13.86 -33.58
C LEU A 10 17.14 -12.38 -33.96
N ASP A 11 18.14 -12.01 -34.78
CA ASP A 11 18.41 -10.64 -35.23
C ASP A 11 18.36 -9.59 -34.11
N LEU A 12 18.77 -9.95 -32.89
CA LEU A 12 18.73 -9.05 -31.74
C LEU A 12 19.97 -8.12 -31.75
N PRO A 13 19.81 -6.82 -31.46
CA PRO A 13 20.92 -5.87 -31.47
C PRO A 13 21.99 -6.24 -30.44
N ASN A 14 23.25 -6.29 -30.88
CA ASN A 14 24.42 -6.55 -30.06
C ASN A 14 24.71 -5.37 -29.10
N SER A 15 23.94 -5.28 -28.01
CA SER A 15 24.27 -4.40 -26.90
C SER A 15 25.35 -5.06 -26.04
N ALA A 16 26.58 -4.55 -26.16
CA ALA A 16 27.71 -4.91 -25.30
C ALA A 16 27.49 -4.33 -23.88
N GLY A 17 26.61 -4.95 -23.10
CA GLY A 17 26.54 -4.76 -21.65
C GLY A 17 27.75 -5.42 -20.96
N PRO A 18 28.18 -4.91 -19.78
CA PRO A 18 29.37 -5.41 -19.10
C PRO A 18 29.20 -6.88 -18.72
N ARG A 19 30.22 -7.68 -19.01
CA ARG A 19 30.26 -9.13 -18.75
C ARG A 19 29.79 -9.47 -17.33
N PRO A 20 28.96 -10.51 -17.13
CA PRO A 20 28.68 -11.02 -15.80
C PRO A 20 29.99 -11.55 -15.20
N ALA A 21 30.33 -11.08 -14.01
CA ALA A 21 31.49 -11.56 -13.26
C ALA A 21 31.42 -13.08 -13.13
N LYS A 22 32.55 -13.76 -13.38
CA LYS A 22 32.74 -15.19 -13.10
C LYS A 22 32.13 -15.49 -11.73
N LYS A 23 31.16 -16.41 -11.68
CA LYS A 23 30.63 -16.94 -10.41
C LYS A 23 31.83 -17.35 -9.56
N GLN A 24 32.08 -16.59 -8.48
CA GLN A 24 32.98 -17.02 -7.43
C GLN A 24 32.48 -18.38 -6.97
N LYS A 25 33.30 -19.41 -7.13
CA LYS A 25 33.10 -20.70 -6.51
C LYS A 25 33.21 -20.44 -5.01
N ILE A 26 32.06 -20.26 -4.35
CA ILE A 26 31.98 -20.14 -2.91
C ILE A 26 32.36 -21.52 -2.37
N THR A 27 33.64 -21.73 -2.09
CA THR A 27 34.10 -22.87 -1.31
C THR A 27 33.82 -22.58 0.17
N ASN A 28 32.55 -22.39 0.51
CA ASN A 28 32.17 -22.40 1.92
C ASN A 28 32.30 -23.85 2.38
N ALA A 29 33.28 -24.10 3.25
CA ALA A 29 33.35 -25.35 4.00
C ALA A 29 31.99 -25.58 4.66
N ARG A 30 31.30 -26.66 4.26
CA ARG A 30 29.97 -26.99 4.79
C ARG A 30 30.10 -27.15 6.31
N PRO A 31 29.31 -26.43 7.12
CA PRO A 31 29.32 -26.65 8.56
C PRO A 31 28.86 -28.08 8.83
N ASN A 32 29.74 -28.90 9.41
CA ASN A 32 29.38 -30.23 9.88
C ASN A 32 28.27 -30.07 10.93
N LEU A 33 27.10 -30.63 10.66
CA LEU A 33 25.99 -30.65 11.62
C LEU A 33 26.38 -31.64 12.71
N LYS A 34 26.71 -31.11 13.91
CA LYS A 34 27.15 -31.91 15.05
C LYS A 34 26.06 -32.93 15.42
N GLY A 35 26.33 -34.22 15.23
CA GLY A 35 25.42 -35.32 15.56
C GLY A 35 24.81 -36.07 14.36
N LEU A 36 25.11 -35.66 13.12
CA LEU A 36 24.69 -36.38 11.91
C LEU A 36 25.87 -37.15 11.29
N GLN A 37 25.68 -38.41 10.90
CA GLN A 37 26.70 -39.20 10.21
C GLN A 37 27.05 -38.58 8.86
N ARG A 38 28.35 -38.56 8.54
CA ARG A 38 28.92 -37.88 7.36
C ARG A 38 28.29 -38.35 6.03
N GLU A 39 27.95 -39.64 5.93
CA GLU A 39 27.34 -40.25 4.75
C GLU A 39 25.89 -39.76 4.51
N VAL A 40 25.12 -39.53 5.57
CA VAL A 40 23.75 -39.01 5.49
C VAL A 40 23.75 -37.56 4.98
N GLN A 41 24.75 -36.76 5.37
CA GLN A 41 24.89 -35.38 4.89
C GLN A 41 25.37 -35.32 3.42
N SER A 42 26.02 -36.37 2.91
CA SER A 42 26.46 -36.46 1.51
C SER A 42 25.35 -36.91 0.55
N LEU A 43 24.30 -37.56 1.04
CA LEU A 43 23.15 -38.00 0.22
C LEU A 43 22.21 -36.85 -0.21
N GLY A 44 22.26 -35.71 0.47
CA GLY A 44 21.31 -34.59 0.32
C GLY A 44 21.43 -33.71 -0.94
N GLY A 45 22.21 -34.09 -1.96
CA GLY A 45 22.28 -33.40 -3.26
C GLY A 45 22.50 -31.86 -3.21
N ASP A 46 22.16 -31.19 -4.32
CA ASP A 46 22.25 -29.71 -4.46
C ASP A 46 21.05 -28.95 -3.85
N ASN A 47 20.02 -29.68 -3.39
CA ASN A 47 18.88 -29.12 -2.66
C ASN A 47 18.94 -29.63 -1.21
N PRO A 48 19.66 -28.95 -0.30
CA PRO A 48 19.79 -29.42 1.07
C PRO A 48 18.41 -29.46 1.71
N ILE A 49 17.96 -30.66 2.07
CA ILE A 49 16.82 -30.84 2.97
C ILE A 49 17.19 -30.07 4.24
N SER A 50 16.45 -29.01 4.56
CA SER A 50 16.64 -28.24 5.78
C SER A 50 16.22 -29.12 6.95
N ILE A 51 17.15 -29.93 7.45
CA ILE A 51 16.97 -30.69 8.68
C ILE A 51 17.10 -29.68 9.82
N VAL A 52 16.00 -29.03 10.17
CA VAL A 52 15.91 -28.22 11.37
C VAL A 52 15.99 -29.19 12.54
N PRO A 53 17.07 -29.19 13.35
CA PRO A 53 17.09 -30.00 14.55
C PRO A 53 15.92 -29.55 15.41
N ALA A 54 15.03 -30.47 15.77
CA ALA A 54 13.98 -30.22 16.74
C ALA A 54 14.66 -29.97 18.09
N VAL A 55 15.08 -28.74 18.34
CA VAL A 55 15.66 -28.35 19.63
C VAL A 55 14.50 -28.42 20.62
N PRO A 56 14.50 -29.32 21.61
CA PRO A 56 13.47 -29.34 22.63
C PRO A 56 13.55 -28.02 23.40
N GLN A 57 12.70 -27.06 23.05
CA GLN A 57 12.67 -25.73 23.68
C GLN A 57 12.23 -25.79 25.15
N PHE A 58 11.82 -26.96 25.62
CA PHE A 58 11.08 -27.12 26.88
C PHE A 58 11.96 -27.25 28.15
N LYS A 59 13.30 -27.23 28.03
CA LYS A 59 14.20 -27.32 29.19
C LYS A 59 15.33 -26.28 29.21
N LYS A 60 15.13 -25.10 28.61
CA LYS A 60 15.98 -23.97 29.00
C LYS A 60 15.61 -23.59 30.43
N ARG A 61 16.44 -24.00 31.41
CA ARG A 61 16.44 -23.40 32.76
C ARG A 61 16.43 -21.90 32.54
N ARG A 62 15.32 -21.24 32.92
CA ARG A 62 15.25 -19.78 32.90
C ARG A 62 16.39 -19.32 33.79
N LEU A 63 17.47 -18.83 33.19
CA LEU A 63 18.46 -18.05 33.92
C LEU A 63 17.64 -16.93 34.54
N VAL A 64 17.45 -16.98 35.85
CA VAL A 64 16.77 -15.94 36.61
C VAL A 64 17.58 -14.68 36.34
N SER A 65 17.08 -13.85 35.44
CA SER A 65 17.66 -12.56 35.14
C SER A 65 17.67 -11.80 36.45
N ARG A 66 18.84 -11.63 37.06
CA ARG A 66 19.05 -10.80 38.25
C ARG A 66 18.89 -9.30 37.97
N LYS A 67 18.41 -8.92 36.78
CA LYS A 67 18.11 -7.53 36.47
C LYS A 67 16.93 -7.08 37.34
N PRO A 68 17.03 -5.93 38.01
CA PRO A 68 15.92 -5.38 38.77
C PRO A 68 14.69 -5.21 37.86
N ALA A 69 13.50 -5.40 38.42
CA ALA A 69 12.25 -5.19 37.69
C ALA A 69 12.20 -3.74 37.19
N ALA A 70 11.89 -3.55 35.91
CA ALA A 70 11.73 -2.22 35.34
C ALA A 70 10.61 -1.50 36.09
N LYS A 71 10.93 -0.35 36.68
CA LYS A 71 9.95 0.52 37.32
C LYS A 71 9.15 1.23 36.21
N TRP A 72 7.85 1.33 36.37
CA TRP A 72 6.94 2.00 35.44
C TRP A 72 6.26 3.16 36.13
N GLU A 73 6.08 4.26 35.41
CA GLU A 73 5.36 5.44 35.87
C GLU A 73 4.27 5.81 34.85
N LEU A 74 3.16 6.31 35.37
CA LEU A 74 1.99 6.68 34.58
C LEU A 74 2.12 8.17 34.25
N LYS A 75 2.63 8.48 33.04
CA LYS A 75 2.93 9.84 32.60
C LYS A 75 1.81 10.42 31.75
N PRO A 76 1.42 11.69 31.96
CA PRO A 76 0.53 12.39 31.05
C PRO A 76 1.23 12.62 29.70
N PHE A 77 0.49 12.51 28.62
CA PHE A 77 0.94 12.76 27.26
C PHE A 77 -0.20 13.41 26.46
N ARG A 78 0.17 14.21 25.46
CA ARG A 78 -0.77 14.83 24.52
C ARG A 78 -0.68 14.10 23.19
N ASN A 79 -1.78 14.04 22.44
CA ASN A 79 -1.76 13.46 21.10
C ASN A 79 -1.94 14.54 20.05
N SER A 80 -0.85 15.01 19.43
CA SER A 80 -0.91 16.02 18.37
C SER A 80 -1.70 15.59 17.13
N ALA A 81 -2.00 14.30 16.98
CA ALA A 81 -2.84 13.79 15.90
C ALA A 81 -4.34 14.04 16.08
N ARG A 82 -4.76 14.58 17.24
CA ARG A 82 -6.15 14.94 17.50
C ARG A 82 -6.29 16.45 17.50
N ASP A 83 -7.43 16.92 17.04
CA ASP A 83 -7.79 18.35 17.10
C ASP A 83 -8.27 18.77 18.50
N ASP A 84 -8.45 17.80 19.42
CA ASP A 84 -8.81 18.08 20.81
C ASP A 84 -7.60 18.26 21.73
N ASP A 85 -7.78 19.08 22.75
CA ASP A 85 -6.76 19.42 23.75
C ASP A 85 -6.68 18.35 24.87
N MET A 86 -6.95 17.09 24.53
CA MET A 86 -7.12 16.02 25.52
C MET A 86 -5.77 15.49 26.02
N THR A 87 -5.60 15.49 27.35
CA THR A 87 -4.44 14.89 28.02
C THR A 87 -4.74 13.45 28.42
N LEU A 88 -4.01 12.50 27.84
CA LEU A 88 -4.11 11.08 28.15
C LEU A 88 -2.93 10.66 29.02
N LYS A 89 -2.97 9.45 29.59
CA LYS A 89 -1.85 8.93 30.40
C LYS A 89 -1.41 7.57 29.86
N HIS A 90 -0.10 7.33 29.79
CA HIS A 90 0.46 6.03 29.42
C HIS A 90 1.54 5.56 30.40
N TRP A 91 1.76 4.25 30.45
CA TRP A 91 2.86 3.67 31.22
C TRP A 91 4.17 3.84 30.45
N ARG A 92 5.11 4.60 31.01
CA ARG A 92 6.51 4.66 30.54
C ARG A 92 7.43 4.00 31.55
N ARG A 93 8.50 3.38 31.05
CA ARG A 93 9.57 2.89 31.93
C ARG A 93 10.23 4.10 32.58
N LYS A 94 10.31 4.09 33.91
CA LYS A 94 11.06 5.10 34.66
C LYS A 94 12.53 4.96 34.28
N VAL A 95 13.03 5.90 33.49
CA VAL A 95 14.46 5.95 33.18
C VAL A 95 15.15 6.40 34.46
N GLU A 96 15.91 5.51 35.10
CA GLU A 96 16.84 5.89 36.17
C GLU A 96 17.97 6.68 35.53
N VAL A 97 17.76 7.98 35.34
CA VAL A 97 18.82 8.91 34.99
C VAL A 97 19.80 8.87 36.16
N PRO A 98 21.09 8.51 35.95
CA PRO A 98 22.07 8.62 37.02
C PRO A 98 22.06 10.06 37.51
N PRO A 99 22.10 10.30 38.84
CA PRO A 99 22.04 11.66 39.38
C PRO A 99 23.13 12.48 38.70
N LYS A 100 22.70 13.57 38.05
CA LYS A 100 23.59 14.64 37.63
C LYS A 100 24.35 15.04 38.90
N GLN A 101 25.65 14.81 38.90
CA GLN A 101 26.52 15.13 40.03
C GLN A 101 26.20 16.53 40.52
N GLU A 102 25.95 16.65 41.82
CA GLU A 102 25.78 17.92 42.51
C GLU A 102 26.94 18.85 42.12
N PRO A 103 26.70 20.06 41.60
CA PRO A 103 27.71 21.09 41.63
C PRO A 103 27.92 21.46 43.09
N GLN A 104 29.12 21.13 43.53
CA GLN A 104 29.77 21.55 44.76
C GLN A 104 29.37 22.98 45.17
N GLU A 105 29.03 23.14 46.45
CA GLU A 105 28.71 24.42 47.09
C GLU A 105 29.70 25.52 46.71
N GLY A 106 29.18 26.56 46.08
CA GLY A 106 29.89 27.80 45.75
C GLY A 106 28.87 28.94 45.65
N GLU A 107 29.01 29.91 46.53
CA GLU A 107 28.18 31.09 46.77
C GLU A 107 27.57 31.79 45.54
N GLY A 108 26.31 32.22 45.71
CA GLY A 108 25.81 33.50 45.19
C GLY A 108 25.28 33.49 43.75
N GLY A 109 24.00 33.18 43.59
CA GLY A 109 23.29 33.44 42.34
C GLY A 109 21.81 33.05 42.45
N GLU A 110 20.94 33.99 42.10
CA GLU A 110 19.48 33.96 42.19
C GLU A 110 18.85 32.58 41.90
N ALA A 111 17.94 32.18 42.79
CA ALA A 111 17.03 31.07 42.57
C ALA A 111 16.09 31.42 41.40
N ALA A 112 16.56 31.23 40.19
CA ALA A 112 15.70 31.02 39.05
C ALA A 112 15.01 29.66 39.28
N GLU A 113 13.81 29.72 39.85
CA GLU A 113 12.80 28.66 39.70
C GLU A 113 12.67 28.38 38.20
N SER A 114 13.48 27.43 37.75
CA SER A 114 13.30 26.80 36.46
C SER A 114 12.03 26.01 36.62
N GLU A 115 10.88 26.64 36.33
CA GLU A 115 9.64 25.94 36.03
C GLU A 115 10.04 24.82 35.08
N VAL A 116 10.12 23.60 35.62
CA VAL A 116 10.07 22.39 34.81
C VAL A 116 8.65 22.43 34.28
N LYS A 117 8.44 23.15 33.18
CA LYS A 117 7.33 22.87 32.28
C LYS A 117 7.50 21.39 32.02
N GLU A 118 6.65 20.60 32.67
CA GLU A 118 6.44 19.21 32.27
C GLU A 118 6.03 19.31 30.81
N GLU A 119 7.00 19.26 29.91
CA GLU A 119 6.77 19.17 28.48
C GLU A 119 6.00 17.86 28.34
N VAL A 120 4.68 17.99 28.24
CA VAL A 120 3.77 16.88 28.09
C VAL A 120 4.22 16.16 26.83
N ASP A 121 4.80 14.97 27.01
CA ASP A 121 5.33 14.15 25.93
C ASP A 121 4.26 14.01 24.85
N ASP A 122 4.63 14.15 23.58
CA ASP A 122 3.71 13.84 22.49
C ASP A 122 3.55 12.31 22.35
N SER A 123 2.40 11.90 21.85
CA SER A 123 2.08 10.52 21.57
C SER A 123 3.09 9.95 20.57
N ALA A 124 3.72 8.83 20.92
CA ALA A 124 4.61 8.11 20.01
C ALA A 124 3.91 7.65 18.73
N PHE A 125 2.57 7.64 18.72
CA PHE A 125 1.74 7.28 17.58
C PHE A 125 1.32 8.48 16.72
N ALA A 126 1.49 9.73 17.19
CA ALA A 126 1.10 10.92 16.43
C ALA A 126 1.81 10.98 15.08
N LYS A 127 3.07 10.53 15.02
CA LYS A 127 3.86 10.43 13.77
C LYS A 127 3.26 9.50 12.71
N PHE A 128 2.35 8.62 13.06
CA PHE A 128 1.69 7.70 12.12
C PHE A 128 0.37 8.26 11.58
N ASN A 129 -0.08 9.43 12.05
CA ASN A 129 -1.25 10.11 11.52
C ASN A 129 -0.91 10.82 10.20
N VAL A 130 -0.66 10.04 9.16
CA VAL A 130 -0.37 10.55 7.82
C VAL A 130 -1.69 10.85 7.13
N GLN A 131 -2.02 12.14 7.00
CA GLN A 131 -3.21 12.60 6.28
C GLN A 131 -2.98 12.57 4.77
N VAL A 132 -4.00 12.14 4.04
CA VAL A 132 -3.96 12.12 2.58
C VAL A 132 -4.27 13.51 2.03
N ASN A 133 -3.43 13.99 1.10
CA ASN A 133 -3.68 15.26 0.44
C ASN A 133 -4.72 15.08 -0.67
N ILE A 134 -5.91 15.64 -0.46
CA ILE A 134 -7.02 15.60 -1.41
C ILE A 134 -7.09 16.93 -2.16
N PRO A 135 -7.13 16.90 -3.50
CA PRO A 135 -7.27 18.09 -4.31
C PRO A 135 -8.48 18.93 -3.89
N LYS A 136 -8.27 20.23 -3.72
CA LYS A 136 -9.34 21.21 -3.51
C LYS A 136 -9.51 21.98 -4.81
N TYR A 137 -10.75 22.31 -5.15
CA TYR A 137 -11.08 23.12 -6.30
C TYR A 137 -12.09 24.19 -5.94
N ASP A 138 -12.06 25.28 -6.70
CA ASP A 138 -13.01 26.37 -6.61
C ASP A 138 -14.10 26.23 -7.68
N ASP A 139 -15.18 26.97 -7.52
CA ASP A 139 -16.35 26.96 -8.42
C ASP A 139 -15.96 27.27 -9.88
N GLU A 140 -15.06 28.23 -10.09
CA GLU A 140 -14.56 28.60 -11.41
C GLU A 140 -13.79 27.45 -12.07
N GLN A 141 -13.00 26.72 -11.27
CA GLN A 141 -12.22 25.58 -11.75
C GLN A 141 -13.13 24.40 -12.09
N TYR A 142 -14.19 24.22 -11.29
CA TYR A 142 -15.21 23.23 -11.55
C TYR A 142 -15.90 23.48 -12.89
N GLU A 143 -16.35 24.72 -13.11
CA GLU A 143 -17.05 25.09 -14.32
C GLU A 143 -16.17 24.99 -15.58
N ALA A 144 -14.89 25.32 -15.46
CA ALA A 144 -13.96 25.33 -16.57
C ALA A 144 -13.53 23.92 -17.03
N LYS A 145 -13.32 22.98 -16.10
CA LYS A 145 -12.66 21.69 -16.41
C LYS A 145 -13.33 20.45 -15.84
N LEU A 146 -14.18 20.57 -14.83
CA LEU A 146 -14.73 19.42 -14.08
C LEU A 146 -16.19 19.07 -14.43
N LYS A 147 -16.85 19.84 -15.31
CA LYS A 147 -18.21 19.53 -15.79
C LYS A 147 -18.27 18.12 -16.41
N ASN A 148 -19.31 17.38 -16.06
CA ASN A 148 -19.60 16.04 -16.55
C ASN A 148 -21.12 15.87 -16.64
N GLU A 149 -21.60 15.11 -17.62
CA GLU A 149 -23.03 14.82 -17.83
C GLU A 149 -23.61 13.93 -16.73
N ASP A 150 -22.78 13.01 -16.21
CA ASP A 150 -23.22 12.03 -15.22
C ASP A 150 -23.13 12.52 -13.78
N TRP A 151 -22.40 13.62 -13.51
CA TRP A 151 -22.07 14.07 -12.16
C TRP A 151 -22.45 15.53 -11.94
N THR A 152 -23.23 15.77 -10.89
CA THR A 152 -23.49 17.14 -10.44
C THR A 152 -22.31 17.68 -9.63
N LYS A 153 -22.27 19.00 -9.48
CA LYS A 153 -21.26 19.66 -8.64
C LYS A 153 -21.41 19.22 -7.18
N GLU A 154 -22.63 19.25 -6.67
CA GLU A 154 -22.96 18.82 -5.30
C GLU A 154 -22.56 17.38 -5.02
N GLU A 155 -22.80 16.46 -5.96
CA GLU A 155 -22.38 15.06 -5.84
C GLU A 155 -20.85 14.93 -5.86
N THR A 156 -20.17 15.71 -6.70
CA THR A 156 -18.69 15.71 -6.76
C THR A 156 -18.09 16.27 -5.47
N ASP A 157 -18.66 17.35 -4.92
CA ASP A 157 -18.23 17.95 -3.65
C ASP A 157 -18.42 16.95 -2.49
N TYR A 158 -19.57 16.27 -2.46
CA TYR A 158 -19.85 15.22 -1.48
C TYR A 158 -18.85 14.06 -1.57
N LEU A 159 -18.51 13.61 -2.78
CA LEU A 159 -17.48 12.60 -3.00
C LEU A 159 -16.12 13.05 -2.46
N MET A 160 -15.71 14.28 -2.74
CA MET A 160 -14.42 14.82 -2.30
C MET A 160 -14.36 15.02 -0.78
N GLN A 161 -15.47 15.36 -0.15
CA GLN A 161 -15.58 15.45 1.31
C GLN A 161 -15.53 14.06 1.95
N THR A 162 -16.32 13.11 1.45
CA THR A 162 -16.33 11.73 1.95
C THR A 162 -14.96 11.07 1.79
N ALA A 163 -14.28 11.33 0.68
CA ALA A 163 -12.90 10.93 0.45
C ALA A 163 -11.93 11.49 1.51
N ARG A 164 -12.17 12.70 2.02
CA ARG A 164 -11.37 13.35 3.06
C ARG A 164 -11.63 12.80 4.44
N ASP A 165 -12.89 12.60 4.78
CA ASP A 165 -13.28 12.12 6.10
C ASP A 165 -12.80 10.68 6.34
N PHE A 166 -12.62 9.89 5.27
CA PHE A 166 -12.17 8.50 5.32
C PHE A 166 -10.78 8.24 4.72
N ASP A 167 -9.94 9.25 4.54
CA ASP A 167 -8.55 9.12 4.06
C ASP A 167 -8.39 8.28 2.76
N LEU A 168 -9.29 8.44 1.77
CA LEU A 168 -9.34 7.64 0.53
C LEU A 168 -9.44 6.12 0.73
N ARG A 169 -9.93 5.66 1.88
CA ARG A 169 -10.22 4.24 2.09
C ARG A 169 -11.49 3.87 1.34
N TRP A 170 -11.33 3.52 0.06
CA TRP A 170 -12.42 3.21 -0.86
C TRP A 170 -13.52 2.29 -0.31
N PRO A 171 -13.22 1.22 0.46
CA PRO A 171 -14.28 0.41 1.05
C PRO A 171 -15.17 1.19 2.02
N LEU A 172 -14.60 2.09 2.84
CA LEU A 172 -15.34 2.93 3.78
C LEU A 172 -16.09 4.05 3.06
N VAL A 173 -15.41 4.69 2.09
CA VAL A 173 -16.03 5.73 1.24
C VAL A 173 -17.25 5.15 0.55
N TRP A 174 -17.15 3.96 -0.04
CA TRP A 174 -18.25 3.29 -0.72
C TRP A 174 -19.36 2.81 0.23
N ASP A 175 -19.01 2.24 1.39
CA ASP A 175 -19.97 1.82 2.42
C ASP A 175 -20.80 3.00 2.96
N ARG A 176 -20.19 4.18 3.06
CA ARG A 176 -20.82 5.40 3.60
C ARG A 176 -21.29 6.37 2.53
N TYR A 177 -21.29 5.95 1.27
CA TYR A 177 -21.70 6.81 0.16
C TYR A 177 -23.23 6.85 0.04
N GLU A 178 -23.87 7.76 0.75
CA GLU A 178 -25.32 7.95 0.75
C GLU A 178 -25.68 9.36 0.25
N TYR A 179 -25.27 9.66 -0.98
CA TYR A 179 -25.64 10.92 -1.62
C TYR A 179 -27.13 10.90 -2.01
N GLN A 180 -27.90 11.85 -1.48
CA GLN A 180 -29.28 12.08 -1.88
C GLN A 180 -29.35 13.41 -2.65
N PRO A 181 -29.81 13.39 -3.91
CA PRO A 181 -29.96 14.62 -4.68
C PRO A 181 -30.98 15.54 -4.00
N THR A 182 -30.59 16.80 -3.86
CA THR A 182 -31.42 17.84 -3.27
C THR A 182 -32.69 18.00 -4.11
N PRO A 183 -33.90 17.83 -3.56
CA PRO A 183 -35.12 18.01 -4.33
C PRO A 183 -35.23 19.47 -4.78
N PRO A 184 -35.74 19.74 -5.99
CA PRO A 184 -35.96 21.11 -6.43
C PRO A 184 -36.91 21.82 -5.44
N PRO A 185 -36.72 23.13 -5.18
CA PRO A 185 -37.59 23.88 -4.29
C PRO A 185 -39.03 23.77 -4.79
N SER A 186 -39.92 23.29 -3.93
CA SER A 186 -41.35 23.25 -4.17
C SER A 186 -41.88 24.68 -4.20
N THR A 187 -41.93 25.30 -5.36
CA THR A 187 -42.72 26.52 -5.55
C THR A 187 -44.19 26.15 -5.46
N GLU A 188 -44.93 26.86 -4.60
CA GLU A 188 -46.33 26.61 -4.23
C GLU A 188 -47.34 26.68 -5.41
N ASP A 189 -46.87 27.05 -6.61
CA ASP A 189 -47.70 27.25 -7.82
C ASP A 189 -47.79 26.03 -8.76
N ALA A 190 -47.20 24.88 -8.43
CA ALA A 190 -47.18 23.69 -9.30
C ALA A 190 -48.00 22.53 -8.73
N ALA A 191 -49.31 22.73 -8.57
CA ALA A 191 -50.24 21.71 -8.07
C ALA A 191 -50.46 20.51 -9.03
N ASP A 192 -49.98 20.56 -10.29
CA ASP A 192 -50.26 19.53 -11.31
C ASP A 192 -49.02 18.98 -12.06
N SER A 193 -47.80 19.21 -11.55
CA SER A 193 -46.60 18.62 -12.16
C SER A 193 -46.10 17.46 -11.31
N THR A 194 -46.42 16.23 -11.76
CA THR A 194 -45.85 14.94 -11.33
C THR A 194 -44.46 15.14 -10.73
N ALA A 195 -44.35 14.99 -9.41
CA ALA A 195 -43.11 15.17 -8.68
C ALA A 195 -42.06 14.21 -9.25
N LEU A 196 -41.13 14.72 -10.08
CA LEU A 196 -39.95 13.99 -10.51
C LEU A 196 -39.11 13.76 -9.26
N VAL A 197 -39.27 12.58 -8.65
CA VAL A 197 -38.36 12.11 -7.61
C VAL A 197 -36.99 12.00 -8.27
N PRO A 198 -35.98 12.79 -7.86
CA PRO A 198 -34.67 12.70 -8.46
C PRO A 198 -34.12 11.28 -8.27
N GLU A 199 -33.71 10.67 -9.37
CA GLU A 199 -33.31 9.26 -9.39
C GLU A 199 -32.09 9.04 -8.50
N LEU A 200 -32.23 8.14 -7.52
CA LEU A 200 -31.10 7.67 -6.71
C LEU A 200 -30.21 6.77 -7.58
N LYS A 201 -29.16 7.35 -8.16
CA LYS A 201 -28.16 6.59 -8.92
C LYS A 201 -27.27 5.82 -7.94
N THR A 202 -27.42 4.50 -7.90
CA THR A 202 -26.47 3.63 -7.18
C THR A 202 -25.13 3.62 -7.91
N ARG A 203 -24.09 4.17 -7.29
CA ARG A 203 -22.74 4.21 -7.87
C ARG A 203 -21.94 2.96 -7.50
N THR A 204 -21.20 2.42 -8.46
CA THR A 204 -20.22 1.39 -8.16
C THR A 204 -18.94 2.02 -7.60
N LEU A 205 -18.15 1.24 -6.86
CA LEU A 205 -16.88 1.70 -6.30
C LEU A 205 -15.91 2.20 -7.39
N GLU A 206 -15.94 1.60 -8.58
CA GLU A 206 -15.08 2.02 -9.69
C GLU A 206 -15.55 3.32 -10.33
N ASP A 207 -16.85 3.62 -10.32
CA ASP A 207 -17.39 4.91 -10.79
C ASP A 207 -16.94 6.05 -9.87
N LEU A 208 -17.00 5.84 -8.54
CA LEU A 208 -16.53 6.81 -7.56
C LEU A 208 -15.03 7.10 -7.74
N LYS A 209 -14.23 6.05 -7.94
CA LYS A 209 -12.80 6.18 -8.26
C LYS A 209 -12.56 6.92 -9.56
N ALA A 210 -13.28 6.57 -10.63
CA ALA A 210 -13.12 7.19 -11.93
C ALA A 210 -13.34 8.70 -11.84
N ARG A 211 -14.40 9.13 -11.15
CA ARG A 211 -14.67 10.55 -10.93
C ARG A 211 -13.58 11.22 -10.11
N TYR A 212 -13.17 10.61 -9.00
CA TYR A 212 -12.12 11.16 -8.14
C TYR A 212 -10.78 11.32 -8.88
N TYR A 213 -10.35 10.32 -9.63
CA TYR A 213 -9.09 10.36 -10.37
C TYR A 213 -9.12 11.34 -11.54
N ASP A 214 -10.25 11.48 -12.23
CA ASP A 214 -10.43 12.52 -13.26
C ASP A 214 -10.27 13.92 -12.67
N VAL A 215 -10.97 14.20 -11.56
CA VAL A 215 -10.86 15.47 -10.84
C VAL A 215 -9.43 15.69 -10.36
N ALA A 216 -8.80 14.68 -9.73
CA ALA A 216 -7.46 14.79 -9.20
C ALA A 216 -6.40 15.05 -10.29
N ALA A 217 -6.49 14.37 -11.43
CA ALA A 217 -5.60 14.60 -12.56
C ALA A 217 -5.75 16.03 -13.12
N LYS A 218 -6.99 16.48 -13.33
CA LYS A 218 -7.29 17.84 -13.81
C LYS A 218 -6.76 18.89 -12.83
N MET A 219 -6.99 18.72 -11.54
CA MET A 219 -6.50 19.66 -10.52
C MET A 219 -4.97 19.70 -10.43
N MET A 220 -4.30 18.56 -10.62
CA MET A 220 -2.84 18.52 -10.68
C MET A 220 -2.31 19.34 -11.86
N SER A 221 -2.94 19.22 -13.03
CA SER A 221 -2.57 19.99 -14.23
C SER A 221 -2.84 21.50 -14.10
N VAL A 222 -3.86 21.89 -13.31
CA VAL A 222 -4.18 23.29 -13.03
C VAL A 222 -3.14 23.90 -12.10
N HIS A 223 -2.76 23.18 -11.04
CA HIS A 223 -1.80 23.69 -10.08
C HIS A 223 -0.38 23.75 -10.65
N ARG A 224 0.02 22.73 -11.41
CA ARG A 224 1.31 22.67 -12.10
C ARG A 224 1.09 22.14 -13.51
N PRO A 225 1.29 22.96 -14.56
CA PRO A 225 1.20 22.48 -15.93
C PRO A 225 2.16 21.31 -16.17
N VAL A 226 1.75 20.38 -17.03
CA VAL A 226 2.43 19.10 -17.30
C VAL A 226 3.90 19.30 -17.67
N GLN A 227 4.23 20.40 -18.34
CA GLN A 227 5.58 20.78 -18.76
C GLN A 227 6.53 21.06 -17.61
N PHE A 228 6.01 21.44 -16.44
CA PHE A 228 6.78 21.78 -15.24
C PHE A 228 6.72 20.70 -14.16
N MET A 229 6.00 19.59 -14.41
CA MET A 229 5.89 18.49 -13.46
C MET A 229 7.21 17.73 -13.33
N SER A 230 7.50 17.27 -12.11
CA SER A 230 8.58 16.30 -11.89
C SER A 230 8.20 14.94 -12.49
N GLN A 231 9.20 14.07 -12.71
CA GLN A 231 8.94 12.72 -13.25
C GLN A 231 7.93 11.93 -12.40
N VAL A 232 8.00 12.07 -11.08
CA VAL A 232 7.10 11.37 -10.14
C VAL A 232 5.67 11.90 -10.28
N GLU A 233 5.50 13.22 -10.29
CA GLU A 233 4.18 13.86 -10.47
C GLU A 233 3.59 13.55 -11.84
N PHE A 234 4.40 13.58 -12.90
CA PHE A 234 3.96 13.23 -14.24
C PHE A 234 3.47 11.79 -14.33
N SER A 235 4.22 10.85 -13.74
CA SER A 235 3.82 9.43 -13.69
C SER A 235 2.51 9.23 -12.92
N LEU A 236 2.31 9.97 -11.83
CA LEU A 236 1.09 9.94 -11.03
C LEU A 236 -0.10 10.55 -11.80
N HIS A 237 0.10 11.69 -12.46
CA HIS A 237 -0.89 12.31 -13.33
C HIS A 237 -1.32 11.34 -14.43
N GLN A 238 -0.37 10.73 -15.14
CA GLN A 238 -0.66 9.74 -16.18
C GLN A 238 -1.43 8.53 -15.64
N LEU A 239 -1.04 8.03 -14.46
CA LEU A 239 -1.75 6.92 -13.81
C LEU A 239 -3.22 7.28 -13.51
N MET A 240 -3.48 8.48 -12.97
CA MET A 240 -4.84 8.94 -12.66
C MET A 240 -5.65 9.22 -13.94
N SER A 241 -5.06 9.85 -14.95
CA SER A 241 -5.73 10.13 -16.22
C SER A 241 -6.05 8.86 -17.04
N SER A 242 -5.27 7.79 -16.85
CA SER A 242 -5.46 6.51 -17.56
C SER A 242 -6.35 5.51 -16.81
N PHE A 243 -6.95 5.92 -15.69
CA PHE A 243 -7.82 5.04 -14.92
C PHE A 243 -9.03 4.58 -15.74
N ASN A 244 -9.21 3.27 -15.87
CA ASN A 244 -10.32 2.67 -16.60
C ASN A 244 -11.22 1.85 -15.66
N PRO A 245 -12.46 2.29 -15.39
CA PRO A 245 -13.36 1.61 -14.46
C PRO A 245 -13.74 0.20 -14.92
N VAL A 246 -13.84 -0.04 -16.24
CA VAL A 246 -14.18 -1.36 -16.79
C VAL A 246 -13.06 -2.36 -16.54
N GLN A 247 -11.81 -1.95 -16.77
CA GLN A 247 -10.66 -2.82 -16.51
C GLN A 247 -10.49 -3.11 -15.03
N GLU A 248 -10.69 -2.13 -14.15
CA GLU A 248 -10.59 -2.35 -12.71
C GLU A 248 -11.72 -3.25 -12.19
N ALA A 249 -12.94 -3.12 -12.72
CA ALA A 249 -14.04 -4.03 -12.40
C ALA A 249 -13.74 -5.47 -12.85
N LEU A 250 -13.19 -5.66 -14.06
CA LEU A 250 -12.76 -6.97 -14.55
C LEU A 250 -11.64 -7.56 -13.68
N ARG A 251 -10.67 -6.72 -13.28
CA ARG A 251 -9.58 -7.11 -12.39
C ARG A 251 -10.11 -7.56 -11.02
N LYS A 252 -11.07 -6.83 -10.46
CA LYS A 252 -11.74 -7.18 -9.20
C LYS A 252 -12.43 -8.53 -9.32
N ARG A 253 -13.23 -8.75 -10.36
CA ARG A 253 -13.89 -10.04 -10.62
C ARG A 253 -12.89 -11.19 -10.79
N PHE A 254 -11.78 -10.95 -11.48
CA PHE A 254 -10.73 -11.96 -11.62
C PHE A 254 -10.10 -12.33 -10.27
N ALA A 255 -9.85 -11.35 -9.40
CA ALA A 255 -9.34 -11.59 -8.06
C ALA A 255 -10.35 -12.31 -7.16
N GLU A 256 -11.64 -11.94 -7.24
CA GLU A 256 -12.73 -12.63 -6.54
C GLU A 256 -12.80 -14.10 -6.97
N ASN A 257 -12.78 -14.37 -8.28
CA ASN A 257 -12.73 -15.72 -8.82
C ASN A 257 -11.45 -16.47 -8.39
N ALA A 258 -10.32 -15.79 -8.27
CA ALA A 258 -9.09 -16.39 -7.75
C ALA A 258 -9.19 -16.79 -6.28
N MET A 259 -9.91 -16.02 -5.47
CA MET A 259 -10.12 -16.28 -4.05
C MET A 259 -11.19 -17.36 -3.80
N SER A 260 -12.21 -17.45 -4.66
CA SER A 260 -13.26 -18.47 -4.55
C SER A 260 -12.86 -19.83 -5.14
N ARG A 261 -11.77 -19.90 -5.91
CA ARG A 261 -11.29 -21.14 -6.56
C ARG A 261 -10.91 -22.23 -5.57
N SER A 262 -11.53 -23.39 -5.73
CA SER A 262 -11.22 -24.61 -4.97
C SER A 262 -9.85 -25.20 -5.37
N SER A 263 -9.34 -26.14 -4.57
CA SER A 263 -8.08 -26.82 -4.90
C SER A 263 -8.22 -27.81 -6.07
N GLU A 264 -9.42 -28.35 -6.30
CA GLU A 264 -9.69 -29.30 -7.38
C GLU A 264 -9.76 -28.58 -8.72
N GLU A 265 -10.53 -27.49 -8.80
CA GLU A 265 -10.59 -26.61 -9.98
C GLU A 265 -9.20 -26.10 -10.38
N ARG A 266 -8.36 -25.74 -9.40
CA ARG A 266 -6.98 -25.31 -9.68
C ARG A 266 -6.15 -26.40 -10.37
N ARG A 267 -6.29 -27.65 -9.95
CA ARG A 267 -5.57 -28.79 -10.53
C ARG A 267 -6.08 -29.10 -11.94
N GLU A 268 -7.39 -29.00 -12.14
CA GLU A 268 -8.00 -29.15 -13.46
C GLU A 268 -7.54 -28.03 -14.41
N GLU A 269 -7.57 -26.76 -13.99
CA GLU A 269 -7.04 -25.62 -14.75
C GLU A 269 -5.57 -25.81 -15.13
N GLU A 270 -4.72 -26.26 -14.20
CA GLU A 270 -3.32 -26.58 -14.48
C GLU A 270 -3.18 -27.68 -15.54
N SER A 271 -4.01 -28.73 -15.45
CA SER A 271 -4.02 -29.81 -16.44
C SER A 271 -4.43 -29.31 -17.83
N LEU A 272 -5.49 -28.48 -17.91
CA LEU A 272 -5.98 -27.87 -19.14
C LEU A 272 -4.95 -26.91 -19.74
N LEU A 273 -4.22 -26.14 -18.93
CA LEU A 273 -3.15 -25.25 -19.40
C LEU A 273 -1.98 -26.03 -20.01
N ILE A 274 -1.63 -27.19 -19.45
CA ILE A 274 -0.60 -28.07 -20.02
C ILE A 274 -1.07 -28.62 -21.38
N GLU A 275 -2.34 -29.04 -21.47
CA GLU A 275 -2.93 -29.52 -22.72
C GLU A 275 -3.00 -28.41 -23.78
N LEU A 276 -3.43 -27.20 -23.41
CA LEU A 276 -3.45 -26.03 -24.29
C LEU A 276 -2.06 -25.72 -24.84
N LYS A 277 -1.02 -25.70 -23.99
CA LYS A 277 0.36 -25.49 -24.42
C LYS A 277 0.80 -26.57 -25.41
N ARG A 278 0.42 -27.83 -25.19
CA ARG A 278 0.71 -28.93 -26.11
C ARG A 278 0.00 -28.75 -27.46
N ILE A 279 -1.26 -28.31 -27.46
CA ILE A 279 -2.02 -28.04 -28.69
C ILE A 279 -1.41 -26.84 -29.43
N MET A 280 -1.08 -25.75 -28.73
CA MET A 280 -0.46 -24.57 -29.33
C MET A 280 0.88 -24.92 -29.99
N ALA A 281 1.77 -25.63 -29.29
CA ALA A 281 3.06 -26.05 -29.85
C ALA A 281 2.89 -26.97 -31.07
N ARG A 282 1.88 -27.86 -31.05
CA ARG A 282 1.55 -28.70 -32.22
C ARG A 282 1.03 -27.84 -33.38
N SER A 283 0.19 -26.85 -33.10
CA SER A 283 -0.37 -25.96 -34.13
C SER A 283 0.71 -25.06 -34.75
N GLU A 284 1.66 -24.59 -33.95
CA GLU A 284 2.80 -23.80 -34.39
C GLU A 284 3.70 -24.62 -35.33
N ARG A 285 4.06 -25.84 -34.92
CA ARG A 285 4.81 -26.78 -35.76
C ARG A 285 4.10 -27.08 -37.09
N LEU A 286 2.79 -27.34 -37.07
CA LEU A 286 2.02 -27.57 -38.30
C LEU A 286 1.96 -26.32 -39.20
N ASN A 287 1.95 -25.12 -38.61
CA ASN A 287 1.97 -23.87 -39.37
C ASN A 287 3.35 -23.61 -39.99
N GLU A 288 4.44 -23.98 -39.32
CA GLU A 288 5.80 -23.94 -39.88
C GLU A 288 5.94 -24.92 -41.05
N GLU A 289 5.54 -26.18 -40.86
CA GLU A 289 5.55 -27.21 -41.92
C GLU A 289 4.72 -26.80 -43.15
N ARG A 290 3.66 -25.98 -42.98
CA ARG A 290 2.88 -25.39 -44.08
C ARG A 290 3.52 -24.18 -44.74
N LYS A 291 4.36 -23.43 -44.05
CA LYS A 291 5.09 -22.28 -44.63
C LYS A 291 6.27 -22.74 -45.49
N ASP A 292 6.81 -23.92 -45.19
CA ASP A 292 7.91 -24.53 -45.93
C ASP A 292 7.47 -25.27 -47.21
N LEU A 293 6.15 -25.38 -47.46
CA LEU A 293 5.52 -25.94 -48.66
C LEU A 293 5.08 -24.85 -49.64
#